data_AF-A0A0D0E3E9-F1
#
_entry.id   AF-A0A0D0E3E9-F1
#
_cell.length_a   1.000
_cell.length_b   1.000
_cell.length_c   1.000
_cell.angle_alpha   90.00
_cell.angle_beta   90.00
_cell.angle_gamma   90.00
#
_symmetry.space_group_name_H-M   'P 1'
#
loop_
_entity.id
_entity.type
_entity.pdbx_description
1 polymer ?
#
loop_
_entity_poly.entity_id
_entity_poly.type
_entity_poly.pdbx_seq_one_letter_code
_entity_poly.pdbx_strand_id
1 'polypeptide(L)'
;MKTFLTLLAFVTSLSAYTFVGVHAASCAICPLTTANIKLVSKCTSHGITTCMYKKTGLTFFCSYDNTNGWGKSPLFNLCETNVSTGTQCAPACLG
;
A
#
# COMPACT_ATOMS: atom_id res chain seq x y z
N MET A 1 16.37 -20.33 -42.46
CA MET A 1 15.94 -19.12 -41.74
C MET A 1 14.68 -19.42 -40.90
N LYS A 2 14.77 -20.27 -39.86
CA LYS A 2 13.58 -20.73 -39.10
C LYS A 2 13.74 -20.63 -37.58
N THR A 3 14.95 -20.42 -37.09
CA THR A 3 15.28 -20.27 -35.66
C THR A 3 15.01 -18.86 -35.11
N PHE A 4 14.99 -17.85 -35.98
CA PHE A 4 14.74 -16.45 -35.58
C PHE A 4 13.30 -16.19 -35.11
N LEU A 5 12.32 -16.87 -35.71
CA LEU A 5 10.90 -16.67 -35.37
C LEU A 5 10.56 -17.21 -33.97
N THR A 6 11.17 -18.32 -33.57
CA THR A 6 10.93 -18.93 -32.25
C THR A 6 11.50 -18.07 -31.12
N LEU A 7 12.65 -17.44 -31.35
CA LEU A 7 13.30 -16.57 -30.36
C LEU A 7 12.48 -15.29 -30.15
N LEU A 8 11.91 -14.73 -31.22
CA LEU A 8 11.04 -13.56 -31.15
C LEU A 8 9.76 -13.82 -30.34
N ALA A 9 9.14 -15.00 -30.51
CA ALA A 9 7.96 -15.39 -29.74
C ALA A 9 8.25 -15.56 -28.24
N PHE A 10 9.46 -16.01 -27.88
CA PHE A 10 9.86 -16.14 -26.48
C PHE A 10 10.08 -14.77 -25.83
N VAL A 11 10.68 -13.81 -26.55
CA VAL A 11 10.92 -12.44 -26.05
C VAL A 11 9.62 -11.66 -25.89
N THR A 12 8.65 -11.83 -26.81
CA THR A 12 7.32 -11.19 -26.69
C THR A 12 6.49 -11.80 -25.56
N SER A 13 6.61 -13.10 -25.28
CA SER A 13 5.97 -13.72 -24.11
C SER A 13 6.58 -13.26 -22.78
N LEU A 14 7.88 -12.97 -22.74
CA LEU A 14 8.58 -12.56 -21.50
C LEU A 14 8.29 -11.09 -21.14
N SER A 15 8.07 -10.23 -22.14
CA SER A 15 7.74 -8.81 -21.94
C SER A 15 6.31 -8.59 -21.42
N ALA A 16 5.42 -9.58 -21.51
CA ALA A 16 4.11 -9.54 -20.89
C ALA A 16 4.14 -9.84 -19.37
N TYR A 17 5.18 -10.53 -18.87
CA TYR A 17 5.28 -10.92 -17.45
C TYR A 17 6.00 -9.91 -16.56
N THR A 18 6.67 -8.91 -17.15
CA THR A 18 7.40 -7.86 -16.41
C THR A 18 6.69 -6.51 -16.40
N PHE A 19 5.52 -6.40 -17.02
CA PHE A 19 4.71 -5.17 -17.04
C PHE A 19 3.51 -5.24 -16.08
N VAL A 20 3.69 -5.82 -14.90
CA VAL A 20 3.03 -5.24 -13.72
C VAL A 20 3.74 -3.93 -13.43
N GLY A 21 3.34 -2.91 -14.20
CA GLY A 21 3.70 -1.52 -13.99
C GLY A 21 3.28 -1.13 -12.57
N VAL A 22 4.18 -1.35 -11.63
CA VAL A 22 4.27 -0.56 -10.41
C VAL A 22 4.65 0.84 -10.86
N HIS A 23 3.66 1.58 -11.39
CA HIS A 23 3.64 3.02 -11.25
C HIS A 23 4.10 3.27 -9.81
N ALA A 24 5.14 4.09 -9.62
CA ALA A 24 5.72 4.39 -8.33
C ALA A 24 4.69 5.10 -7.44
N ALA A 25 3.68 4.35 -6.99
CA ALA A 25 2.65 4.80 -6.11
C ALA A 25 3.32 4.94 -4.76
N SER A 26 3.68 6.18 -4.42
CA SER A 26 4.07 6.51 -3.06
C SER A 26 2.87 6.26 -2.17
N CYS A 27 2.98 5.24 -1.33
CA CYS A 27 1.97 4.89 -0.35
C CYS A 27 2.40 5.36 1.03
N ALA A 28 1.44 5.80 1.83
CA ALA A 28 1.67 6.06 3.24
C ALA A 28 2.13 4.79 3.97
N ILE A 29 3.17 4.90 4.78
CA ILE A 29 3.68 3.83 5.63
C ILE A 29 2.98 3.98 6.97
N CYS A 30 2.23 2.96 7.38
CA CYS A 30 1.64 2.91 8.71
C CYS A 30 2.72 2.90 9.79
N PRO A 31 2.71 3.83 10.75
CA PRO A 31 3.50 3.72 11.96
C PRO A 31 3.28 2.38 12.66
N LEU A 32 4.34 1.82 13.27
CA LEU A 32 4.22 0.59 14.07
C LEU A 32 3.36 0.81 15.32
N THR A 33 3.36 2.04 15.82
CA THR A 33 2.60 2.46 16.98
C THR A 33 2.07 3.86 16.78
N THR A 34 0.84 4.08 17.25
CA THR A 34 0.19 5.38 17.22
C THR A 34 -0.55 5.57 18.53
N ALA A 35 -0.28 6.67 19.26
CA ALA A 35 -0.87 6.95 20.58
C ALA A 35 -0.79 5.77 21.58
N ASN A 36 0.34 5.06 21.63
CA ASN A 36 0.55 3.84 22.44
C ASN A 36 -0.36 2.65 22.07
N ILE A 37 -0.80 2.59 20.81
CA ILE A 37 -1.60 1.50 20.26
C ILE A 37 -0.82 0.87 19.10
N LYS A 38 -0.78 -0.46 19.06
CA LYS A 38 0.03 -1.21 18.08
C LYS A 38 -0.73 -1.40 16.77
N LEU A 39 0.00 -1.29 15.67
CA LEU A 39 -0.46 -1.69 14.35
C LEU A 39 -0.70 -3.20 14.34
N VAL A 40 -1.87 -3.61 13.88
CA VAL A 40 -2.24 -5.03 13.74
C VAL A 40 -2.46 -5.45 12.30
N SER A 41 -2.86 -4.52 11.42
CA SER A 41 -2.99 -4.78 10.00
C SER A 41 -2.83 -3.49 9.19
N LYS A 42 -2.46 -3.64 7.93
CA LYS A 42 -2.39 -2.54 6.97
C LYS A 42 -2.77 -3.06 5.58
N CYS A 43 -3.46 -2.23 4.81
CA CYS A 43 -3.79 -2.51 3.42
C CYS A 43 -3.86 -1.22 2.60
N THR A 44 -3.65 -1.30 1.30
CA THR A 44 -3.74 -0.15 0.39
C THR A 44 -4.77 -0.42 -0.69
N SER A 45 -5.74 0.47 -0.87
CA SER A 45 -6.77 0.36 -1.92
C SER A 45 -6.98 1.72 -2.58
N HIS A 46 -6.96 1.77 -3.91
CA HIS A 46 -7.12 3.02 -4.69
C HIS A 46 -6.20 4.17 -4.23
N GLY A 47 -4.96 3.88 -3.83
CA GLY A 47 -4.01 4.90 -3.34
C GLY A 47 -4.21 5.32 -1.87
N ILE A 48 -5.24 4.80 -1.20
CA ILE A 48 -5.50 5.04 0.21
C ILE A 48 -4.93 3.87 1.02
N THR A 49 -4.02 4.18 1.94
CA THR A 49 -3.48 3.19 2.88
C THR A 49 -4.26 3.21 4.19
N THR A 50 -4.90 2.11 4.54
CA THR A 50 -5.62 1.94 5.79
C THR A 50 -4.74 1.17 6.79
N CYS A 51 -4.58 1.73 7.98
CA CYS A 51 -3.82 1.18 9.09
C CYS A 51 -4.78 0.84 10.24
N MET A 52 -4.85 -0.43 10.61
CA MET A 52 -5.67 -0.89 11.75
C MET A 52 -4.80 -0.99 13.00
N TYR A 53 -5.23 -0.28 14.04
CA TYR A 53 -4.57 -0.23 15.34
C TYR A 53 -5.47 -0.89 16.39
N LYS A 54 -4.88 -1.73 17.24
CA LYS A 54 -5.63 -2.44 18.29
C LYS A 54 -4.92 -2.39 19.64
N LYS A 55 -5.66 -1.99 20.66
CA LYS A 55 -5.33 -2.09 22.09
C LYS A 55 -6.49 -2.78 22.79
N THR A 56 -6.26 -3.36 23.97
CA THR A 56 -7.30 -4.03 24.75
C THR A 56 -8.56 -3.15 24.85
N GLY A 57 -9.68 -3.61 24.28
CA GLY A 57 -10.96 -2.90 24.27
C GLY A 57 -11.12 -1.76 23.24
N LEU A 58 -10.12 -1.49 22.40
CA LEU A 58 -10.15 -0.39 21.40
C LEU A 58 -9.54 -0.83 20.07
N THR A 59 -10.32 -0.73 18.99
CA THR A 59 -9.84 -0.86 17.62
C THR A 59 -10.19 0.41 16.86
N PHE A 60 -9.23 0.97 16.14
CA PHE A 60 -9.48 2.11 15.27
C PHE A 60 -8.61 2.03 14.02
N PHE A 61 -9.01 2.80 13.01
CA PHE A 61 -8.42 2.76 11.68
C PHE A 61 -7.91 4.15 11.32
N CYS A 62 -6.73 4.25 10.74
CA CYS A 62 -6.23 5.49 10.14
C CYS A 62 -6.13 5.28 8.62
N SER A 63 -6.79 6.13 7.84
CA SER A 63 -6.79 6.03 6.38
C SER A 63 -6.00 7.19 5.79
N TYR A 64 -4.90 6.90 5.10
CA TYR A 64 -3.96 7.87 4.57
C TYR A 64 -4.01 7.92 3.07
N ASP A 65 -4.29 9.11 2.54
CA ASP A 65 -4.25 9.36 1.10
C ASP A 65 -2.84 9.73 0.63
N ASN A 66 -2.44 9.25 -0.55
CA ASN A 66 -1.14 9.50 -1.16
C ASN A 66 -0.90 10.96 -1.58
N THR A 67 -1.95 11.78 -1.70
CA THR A 67 -1.82 13.18 -2.10
C THR A 67 -1.51 14.11 -0.94
N ASN A 68 -2.01 13.81 0.26
CA ASN A 68 -1.96 14.79 1.36
C ASN A 68 -1.48 14.21 2.71
N GLY A 69 -1.46 12.88 2.93
CA GLY A 69 -1.08 12.29 4.24
C GLY A 69 -2.14 12.39 5.34
N TRP A 70 -3.39 12.70 5.00
CA TRP A 70 -4.45 12.97 6.00
C TRP A 70 -5.12 11.67 6.41
N GLY A 71 -5.06 11.38 7.71
CA GLY A 71 -5.81 10.29 8.35
C GLY A 71 -7.31 10.59 8.43
N LYS A 72 -8.16 9.94 7.62
CA LYS A 72 -9.61 9.92 7.88
C LYS A 72 -9.95 8.84 8.91
N SER A 73 -10.21 9.24 10.14
CA SER A 73 -10.66 8.34 11.21
C SER A 73 -11.58 9.06 12.19
N PRO A 74 -12.60 8.41 12.77
CA PRO A 74 -13.42 9.04 13.82
C PRO A 74 -12.60 9.48 15.05
N LEU A 75 -11.39 8.94 15.19
CA LEU A 75 -10.40 9.27 16.22
C LEU A 75 -9.24 10.06 15.61
N PHE A 76 -9.56 11.12 14.86
CA PHE A 76 -8.60 11.95 14.11
C PHE A 76 -7.37 12.34 14.92
N ASN A 77 -7.53 12.63 16.22
CA ASN A 77 -6.43 13.05 17.10
C ASN A 77 -5.43 11.93 17.44
N LEU A 78 -5.77 10.66 17.20
CA LEU A 78 -4.84 9.56 17.41
C LEU A 78 -3.95 9.34 16.20
N CYS A 79 -4.47 9.49 14.98
CA CYS A 79 -3.72 9.25 13.76
C CYS A 79 -2.65 10.32 13.52
N GLU A 80 -1.42 9.91 13.24
CA GLU A 80 -0.38 10.86 12.87
C GLU A 80 -0.72 11.54 11.54
N THR A 81 -0.54 12.85 11.44
CA THR A 81 -0.82 13.62 10.21
C THR A 81 0.33 13.60 9.21
N ASN A 82 1.52 13.21 9.64
CA ASN A 82 2.71 13.09 8.81
C ASN A 82 3.28 11.69 8.98
N VAL A 83 2.98 10.84 8.01
CA VAL A 83 3.54 9.49 7.93
C VAL A 83 4.53 9.42 6.79
N SER A 84 5.59 8.62 6.97
CA SER A 84 6.54 8.39 5.89
C SER A 84 5.82 7.79 4.68
N THR A 85 6.27 8.14 3.48
CA THR A 85 5.79 7.50 2.25
C THR A 85 6.85 6.58 1.68
N GLY A 86 6.43 5.52 1.01
CA GLY A 86 7.34 4.55 0.40
C GLY A 86 6.75 3.92 -0.84
N THR A 87 7.61 3.26 -1.61
CA THR A 87 7.23 2.52 -2.82
C THR A 87 6.69 1.12 -2.52
N GLN A 88 6.83 0.65 -1.28
CA GLN A 88 6.35 -0.64 -0.81
C GLN A 88 4.99 -0.48 -0.13
N CYS A 89 3.94 -0.41 -0.95
CA CYS A 89 2.57 -0.33 -0.49
C CYS A 89 2.14 -1.61 0.24
N ALA A 90 1.18 -1.48 1.15
CA ALA A 90 0.55 -2.63 1.78
C ALA A 90 -0.28 -3.40 0.73
N PRO A 91 -0.56 -4.69 0.94
CA PRO A 91 -1.42 -5.46 0.04
C PRO A 91 -2.82 -4.85 -0.10
N ALA A 92 -3.54 -5.20 -1.16
CA ALA A 92 -4.91 -4.74 -1.38
C ALA A 92 -5.81 -5.06 -0.18
N CYS A 93 -6.71 -4.14 0.17
CA CYS A 93 -7.72 -4.41 1.19
C CYS A 93 -8.68 -5.50 0.67
N LEU A 94 -8.76 -6.62 1.37
CA LEU A 94 -9.74 -7.66 1.09
C LEU A 94 -11.11 -7.15 1.56
N GLY A 95 -11.99 -6.87 0.59
CA GLY A 95 -13.39 -6.52 0.83
C GLY A 95 -14.23 -7.74 1.18
#